data_AF-A0A7C7T907-F1
#
_entry.id   AF-A0A7C7T907-F1
#
_cell.length_a   1.000
_cell.length_b   1.000
_cell.length_c   1.000
_cell.angle_alpha   90.00
_cell.angle_beta   90.00
_cell.angle_gamma   90.00
#
_symmetry.space_group_name_H-M   'P 1'
#
loop_
_entity.id
_entity.type
_entity.pdbx_description
1 polymer ?
#
loop_
_entity_poly.entity_id
_entity_poly.type
_entity_poly.pdbx_seq_one_letter_code
_entity_poly.pdbx_strand_id
1 'polypeptide(L)'
;DPISKKYFLEKKFLGITEYLAHKTNSKNNEVMLIYNDKISVSPITTHLPIKEVNKKIKTGMIVKKIKIINSFYKKYLNKKTKFAVCGLNPHCETINKFSEEDKIIKPAIKILKRNKINIEGPLSADTLFMKKNIKKYDVFIGMYHDQVLGPIKALFGFNSINITLGLPFIRISPDHGPNNSMFGKNKSNPKSLIESLSFLKKIRAN
;
A
#
# COMPACT_ATOMS: atom_id res chain seq x y z
N ASP A 1 12.75 -7.62 14.82
CA ASP A 1 11.76 -8.72 14.81
C ASP A 1 10.33 -8.25 14.61
N PRO A 2 9.47 -9.07 13.98
CA PRO A 2 8.04 -8.81 13.96
C PRO A 2 7.49 -8.84 15.40
N ILE A 3 7.04 -7.67 15.88
CA ILE A 3 6.47 -7.52 17.22
C ILE A 3 5.14 -8.26 17.29
N SER A 4 4.93 -9.06 18.34
CA SER A 4 3.63 -9.69 18.57
C SER A 4 2.57 -8.64 18.88
N LYS A 5 1.68 -8.42 17.90
CA LYS A 5 0.54 -7.48 18.02
C LYS A 5 -0.32 -7.76 19.26
N LYS A 6 -0.47 -9.05 19.63
CA LYS A 6 -1.30 -9.48 20.77
C LYS A 6 -0.77 -8.98 22.11
N TYR A 7 0.54 -9.07 22.34
CA TYR A 7 1.15 -8.70 23.62
C TYR A 7 1.55 -7.23 23.67
N PHE A 8 2.03 -6.66 22.56
CA PHE A 8 2.53 -5.29 22.57
C PHE A 8 1.44 -4.22 22.44
N LEU A 9 0.36 -4.49 21.69
CA LEU A 9 -0.68 -3.50 21.42
C LEU A 9 -1.88 -3.61 22.36
N GLU A 10 -2.01 -4.72 23.12
CA GLU A 10 -3.09 -4.98 24.09
C GLU A 10 -4.51 -4.62 23.57
N LYS A 11 -4.78 -4.81 22.27
CA LYS A 11 -6.01 -4.37 21.58
C LYS A 11 -6.30 -2.86 21.58
N LYS A 12 -5.42 -2.01 22.14
CA LYS A 12 -5.56 -0.54 22.10
C LYS A 12 -5.34 0.02 20.70
N PHE A 13 -4.63 -0.71 19.84
CA PHE A 13 -4.32 -0.33 18.46
C PHE A 13 -4.47 -1.53 17.51
N LEU A 14 -4.90 -1.27 16.27
CA LEU A 14 -5.06 -2.30 15.22
C LEU A 14 -3.73 -2.87 14.73
N GLY A 15 -2.64 -2.13 14.89
CA GLY A 15 -1.31 -2.51 14.42
C GLY A 15 -0.22 -1.53 14.85
N ILE A 16 1.04 -1.90 14.53
CA ILE A 16 2.22 -1.09 14.84
C ILE A 16 2.21 0.23 14.06
N THR A 17 1.69 0.20 12.82
CA THR A 17 1.54 1.38 11.97
C THR A 17 0.63 2.41 12.65
N GLU A 18 -0.54 1.96 13.13
CA GLU A 18 -1.53 2.79 13.81
C GLU A 18 -1.01 3.30 15.16
N TYR A 19 -0.28 2.47 15.90
CA TYR A 19 0.41 2.86 17.14
C TYR A 19 1.43 3.97 16.91
N LEU A 20 2.31 3.82 15.91
CA LEU A 20 3.33 4.83 15.60
C LEU A 20 2.71 6.14 15.13
N ALA A 21 1.69 6.08 14.26
CA ALA A 21 0.98 7.27 13.81
C ALA A 21 0.33 8.02 14.98
N HIS A 22 -0.19 7.29 15.99
CA HIS A 22 -0.68 7.90 17.23
C HIS A 22 0.44 8.58 18.00
N LYS A 23 1.60 7.94 18.16
CA LYS A 23 2.72 8.48 18.95
C LYS A 23 3.40 9.68 18.27
N THR A 24 3.33 9.78 16.94
CA THR A 24 3.95 10.87 16.16
C THR A 24 2.97 11.95 15.72
N ASN A 25 1.77 12.01 16.28
CA ASN A 25 0.69 12.93 15.86
C ASN A 25 0.44 12.91 14.34
N SER A 26 0.65 11.76 13.70
CA SER A 26 0.52 11.55 12.26
C SER A 26 -0.72 10.73 11.91
N LYS A 27 -1.72 10.70 12.81
CA LYS A 27 -2.97 9.95 12.62
C LYS A 27 -3.61 10.31 11.28
N ASN A 28 -4.04 9.29 10.54
CA ASN A 28 -4.64 9.40 9.21
C ASN A 28 -3.68 9.87 8.10
N ASN A 29 -2.37 9.97 8.38
CA ASN A 29 -1.33 10.22 7.36
C ASN A 29 -0.62 8.94 6.95
N GLU A 30 -0.77 7.86 7.72
CA GLU A 30 -0.06 6.60 7.47
C GLU A 30 -0.49 5.95 6.14
N VAL A 31 0.51 5.61 5.35
CA VAL A 31 0.33 4.91 4.07
C VAL A 31 1.16 3.64 4.07
N MET A 32 0.50 2.51 3.85
CA MET A 32 1.15 1.23 3.62
C MET A 32 1.57 1.15 2.15
N LEU A 33 2.85 0.90 1.90
CA LEU A 33 3.40 0.63 0.58
C LEU A 33 4.14 -0.69 0.63
N ILE A 34 3.63 -1.70 -0.08
CA ILE A 34 4.37 -2.93 -0.32
C ILE A 34 5.27 -2.68 -1.52
N TYR A 35 6.56 -2.47 -1.23
CA TYR A 35 7.57 -2.14 -2.23
C TYR A 35 8.19 -3.41 -2.82
N ASN A 36 8.32 -3.41 -4.14
CA ASN A 36 9.11 -4.33 -4.93
C ASN A 36 9.64 -3.56 -6.15
N ASP A 37 10.87 -3.88 -6.58
CA ASP A 37 11.55 -3.15 -7.66
C ASP A 37 10.82 -3.22 -9.01
N LYS A 38 10.00 -4.26 -9.25
CA LYS A 38 9.21 -4.41 -10.49
C LYS A 38 7.89 -3.66 -10.41
N ILE A 39 7.12 -3.87 -9.35
CA ILE A 39 5.83 -3.20 -9.13
C ILE A 39 5.54 -3.11 -7.64
N SER A 40 5.18 -1.93 -7.17
CA SER A 40 4.75 -1.74 -5.78
C SER A 40 3.22 -1.63 -5.68
N VAL A 41 2.66 -1.92 -4.51
CA VAL A 41 1.22 -1.77 -4.29
C VAL A 41 0.91 -1.03 -2.99
N SER A 42 -0.19 -0.28 -2.98
CA SER A 42 -0.67 0.40 -1.79
C SER A 42 -2.19 0.30 -1.69
N PRO A 43 -2.75 -0.25 -0.60
CA PRO A 43 -4.18 -0.22 -0.37
C PRO A 43 -4.61 1.10 0.28
N ILE A 44 -5.73 1.67 -0.18
CA ILE A 44 -6.33 2.87 0.41
C ILE A 44 -6.86 2.56 1.80
N THR A 45 -7.54 1.43 1.98
CA THR A 45 -7.95 0.93 3.30
C THR A 45 -7.13 -0.30 3.69
N THR A 46 -6.67 -0.39 4.94
CA THR A 46 -5.82 -1.48 5.44
C THR A 46 -6.64 -2.54 6.19
N HIS A 47 -6.51 -2.65 7.51
CA HIS A 47 -7.11 -3.70 8.33
C HIS A 47 -8.57 -3.37 8.68
N LEU A 48 -9.44 -3.23 7.67
CA LEU A 48 -10.87 -3.00 7.84
C LEU A 48 -11.68 -4.25 7.46
N PRO A 49 -12.79 -4.56 8.16
CA PRO A 49 -13.76 -5.52 7.66
C PRO A 49 -14.26 -5.08 6.28
N ILE A 50 -14.39 -6.02 5.33
CA ILE A 50 -14.79 -5.71 3.95
C ILE A 50 -16.09 -4.92 3.88
N LYS A 51 -17.06 -5.24 4.74
CA LYS A 51 -18.36 -4.54 4.82
C LYS A 51 -18.27 -3.05 5.16
N GLU A 52 -17.13 -2.58 5.66
CA GLU A 52 -16.89 -1.18 6.04
C GLU A 52 -16.11 -0.40 4.96
N VAL A 53 -15.57 -1.07 3.94
CA VAL A 53 -14.68 -0.47 2.95
C VAL A 53 -15.36 0.67 2.18
N ASN A 54 -16.54 0.42 1.61
CA ASN A 54 -17.24 1.41 0.79
C ASN A 54 -17.63 2.67 1.59
N LYS A 55 -17.99 2.52 2.87
CA LYS A 55 -18.33 3.64 3.77
C LYS A 55 -17.13 4.53 4.07
N LYS A 56 -15.93 3.94 4.13
CA LYS A 56 -14.69 4.61 4.59
C LYS A 56 -13.88 5.23 3.46
N ILE A 57 -13.96 4.72 2.23
CA ILE A 57 -13.24 5.31 1.10
C ILE A 57 -13.81 6.70 0.78
N LYS A 58 -12.93 7.69 0.65
CA LYS A 58 -13.26 9.08 0.32
C LYS A 58 -12.24 9.64 -0.67
N THR A 59 -12.68 10.57 -1.52
CA THR A 59 -11.85 11.21 -2.56
C THR A 59 -10.58 11.81 -1.96
N GLY A 60 -10.70 12.58 -0.88
CA GLY A 60 -9.56 13.21 -0.20
C GLY A 60 -8.55 12.21 0.35
N MET A 61 -9.01 11.04 0.81
CA MET A 61 -8.14 9.97 1.30
C MET A 61 -7.28 9.40 0.17
N ILE A 62 -7.88 9.10 -0.98
CA ILE A 62 -7.18 8.61 -2.17
C ILE A 62 -6.12 9.63 -2.61
N VAL A 63 -6.52 10.90 -2.76
CA VAL A 63 -5.62 11.99 -3.19
C VAL A 63 -4.43 12.12 -2.23
N LYS A 64 -4.71 12.17 -0.93
CA LYS A 64 -3.68 12.34 0.11
C LYS A 64 -2.67 11.19 0.08
N LYS A 65 -3.14 9.94 0.09
CA LYS A 65 -2.25 8.77 0.13
C LYS A 65 -1.37 8.69 -1.13
N ILE A 66 -1.94 8.92 -2.31
CA ILE A 66 -1.17 8.91 -3.56
C ILE A 66 -0.14 10.03 -3.60
N LYS A 67 -0.46 11.24 -3.09
CA LYS A 67 0.51 12.33 -2.97
C LYS A 67 1.69 11.95 -2.06
N ILE A 68 1.43 11.29 -0.93
CA ILE A 68 2.48 10.81 -0.01
C ILE A 68 3.40 9.81 -0.72
N ILE A 69 2.84 8.84 -1.45
CA ILE A 69 3.62 7.85 -2.20
C ILE A 69 4.44 8.55 -3.30
N ASN A 70 3.82 9.45 -4.06
CA ASN A 70 4.52 10.18 -5.13
C ASN A 70 5.70 11.01 -4.58
N SER A 71 5.51 11.69 -3.45
CA SER A 71 6.60 12.41 -2.77
C SER A 71 7.71 11.47 -2.31
N PHE A 72 7.38 10.27 -1.81
CA PHE A 72 8.38 9.27 -1.44
C PHE A 72 9.23 8.83 -2.65
N TYR A 73 8.60 8.46 -3.76
CA TYR A 73 9.32 8.05 -4.97
C TYR A 73 10.18 9.18 -5.54
N LYS A 74 9.66 10.41 -5.55
CA LYS A 74 10.42 11.57 -6.01
C LYS A 74 11.64 11.83 -5.12
N LYS A 75 11.45 11.82 -3.79
CA LYS A 75 12.49 12.18 -2.83
C LYS A 75 13.57 11.11 -2.69
N TYR A 76 13.19 9.83 -2.58
CA TYR A 76 14.13 8.76 -2.20
C TYR A 76 14.55 7.87 -3.37
N LEU A 77 13.79 7.87 -4.45
CA LEU A 77 14.05 7.03 -5.63
C LEU A 77 14.32 7.86 -6.90
N ASN A 78 14.32 9.19 -6.80
CA ASN A 78 14.47 10.12 -7.92
C ASN A 78 13.65 9.73 -9.17
N LYS A 79 12.42 9.24 -8.95
CA LYS A 79 11.61 8.62 -10.01
C LYS A 79 10.29 9.36 -10.19
N LYS A 80 9.94 9.65 -11.45
CA LYS A 80 8.60 10.12 -11.82
C LYS A 80 7.65 8.94 -11.93
N THR A 81 6.91 8.70 -10.85
CA THR A 81 6.07 7.50 -10.69
C THR A 81 4.84 7.50 -11.60
N LYS A 82 4.56 6.34 -12.20
CA LYS A 82 3.33 6.03 -12.91
C LYS A 82 2.41 5.19 -12.03
N PHE A 83 1.21 5.70 -11.76
CA PHE A 83 0.22 5.04 -10.91
C PHE A 83 -0.90 4.42 -11.76
N ALA A 84 -1.38 3.24 -11.36
CA ALA A 84 -2.68 2.73 -11.78
C ALA A 84 -3.59 2.58 -10.56
N VAL A 85 -4.82 3.10 -10.66
CA VAL A 85 -5.81 3.05 -9.58
C VAL A 85 -6.87 2.03 -9.94
N CYS A 86 -7.17 1.13 -9.01
CA CYS A 86 -8.23 0.15 -9.15
C CYS A 86 -9.61 0.77 -8.89
N GLY A 87 -10.65 0.24 -9.53
CA GLY A 87 -12.04 0.41 -9.06
C GLY A 87 -12.26 -0.27 -7.70
N LEU A 88 -13.36 0.06 -7.03
CA LEU A 88 -13.81 -0.69 -5.86
C LEU A 88 -14.61 -1.92 -6.29
N ASN A 89 -15.51 -1.74 -7.25
CA ASN A 89 -16.44 -2.76 -7.70
C ASN A 89 -15.81 -3.62 -8.81
N PRO A 90 -16.26 -4.89 -8.97
CA PRO A 90 -15.86 -5.73 -10.09
C PRO A 90 -16.08 -5.00 -11.41
N HIS A 91 -15.11 -5.11 -12.33
CA HIS A 91 -15.15 -4.45 -13.64
C HIS A 91 -15.29 -2.92 -13.61
N CYS A 92 -15.18 -2.28 -12.43
CA CYS A 92 -15.49 -0.87 -12.22
C CYS A 92 -16.97 -0.51 -12.50
N GLU A 93 -17.87 -1.48 -12.30
CA GLU A 93 -19.30 -1.37 -12.61
C GLU A 93 -20.16 -1.63 -11.36
N THR A 94 -21.37 -1.08 -11.36
CA THR A 94 -22.35 -1.32 -10.30
C THR A 94 -23.76 -1.27 -10.85
N ILE A 95 -24.65 -2.10 -10.29
CA ILE A 95 -26.09 -2.04 -10.58
C ILE A 95 -26.81 -0.97 -9.74
N ASN A 96 -26.13 -0.42 -8.74
CA ASN A 96 -26.70 0.58 -7.85
C ASN A 96 -26.65 1.96 -8.51
N LYS A 97 -27.61 2.83 -8.15
CA LYS A 97 -27.60 4.25 -8.58
C LYS A 97 -26.35 5.01 -8.14
N PHE A 98 -25.73 4.56 -7.04
CA PHE A 98 -24.49 5.13 -6.54
C PHE A 98 -23.31 4.26 -6.96
N SER A 99 -22.36 4.86 -7.68
CA SER A 99 -21.08 4.27 -8.05
C SER A 99 -19.93 4.94 -7.29
N GLU A 100 -19.17 4.14 -6.54
CA GLU A 100 -17.92 4.59 -5.91
C GLU A 100 -16.90 5.05 -6.94
N GLU A 101 -16.83 4.40 -8.10
CA GLU A 101 -15.97 4.80 -9.21
C GLU A 101 -16.28 6.24 -9.65
N ASP A 102 -17.55 6.55 -9.93
CA ASP A 102 -17.95 7.86 -10.42
C ASP A 102 -17.92 8.95 -9.36
N LYS A 103 -18.37 8.63 -8.14
CA LYS A 103 -18.53 9.63 -7.08
C LYS A 103 -17.27 9.84 -6.25
N ILE A 104 -16.34 8.89 -6.24
CA ILE A 104 -15.17 8.92 -5.35
C ILE A 104 -13.86 8.77 -6.12
N ILE A 105 -13.70 7.70 -6.92
CA ILE A 105 -12.40 7.32 -7.50
C ILE A 105 -12.04 8.21 -8.70
N LYS A 106 -12.93 8.37 -9.70
CA LYS A 106 -12.72 9.25 -10.86
C LYS A 106 -12.47 10.70 -10.44
N PRO A 107 -13.20 11.30 -9.48
CA PRO A 107 -12.86 12.61 -8.93
C PRO A 107 -11.45 12.69 -8.33
N ALA A 108 -11.01 11.66 -7.59
CA ALA A 108 -9.67 11.64 -7.02
C ALA A 108 -8.59 11.62 -8.11
N ILE A 109 -8.76 10.78 -9.14
CA ILE A 109 -7.87 10.69 -10.30
C ILE A 109 -7.82 12.04 -11.03
N LYS A 110 -8.96 12.70 -11.25
CA LYS A 110 -9.03 14.03 -11.89
C LYS A 110 -8.24 15.08 -11.10
N ILE A 111 -8.37 15.09 -9.78
CA ILE A 111 -7.60 15.98 -8.90
C ILE A 111 -6.10 15.68 -9.04
N LEU A 112 -5.69 14.41 -8.98
CA LEU A 112 -4.28 14.02 -9.07
C LEU A 112 -3.65 14.36 -10.44
N LYS A 113 -4.39 14.15 -11.54
CA LYS A 113 -3.96 14.57 -12.89
C LYS A 113 -3.74 16.09 -12.98
N ARG A 114 -4.64 16.90 -12.40
CA ARG A 114 -4.47 18.36 -12.31
C ARG A 114 -3.23 18.76 -11.51
N ASN A 115 -2.84 17.95 -10.53
CA ASN A 115 -1.59 18.10 -9.77
C ASN A 115 -0.36 17.51 -10.50
N LYS A 116 -0.45 17.24 -11.81
CA LYS A 116 0.62 16.69 -12.66
C LYS A 116 1.17 15.32 -12.21
N ILE A 117 0.39 14.55 -11.46
CA ILE A 117 0.73 13.17 -11.10
C ILE A 117 0.36 12.25 -12.28
N ASN A 118 1.29 11.38 -12.70
CA ASN A 118 1.05 10.44 -13.80
C ASN A 118 0.22 9.25 -13.29
N ILE A 119 -1.06 9.25 -13.61
CA ILE A 119 -2.04 8.34 -13.02
C ILE A 119 -3.10 7.93 -14.04
N GLU A 120 -3.45 6.65 -14.04
CA GLU A 120 -4.52 6.08 -14.87
C GLU A 120 -5.51 5.26 -14.01
N GLY A 121 -6.73 5.13 -14.50
CA GLY A 121 -7.81 4.37 -13.85
C GLY A 121 -9.17 5.10 -13.85
N PRO A 122 -10.18 4.54 -13.17
CA PRO A 122 -10.13 3.26 -12.47
C PRO A 122 -9.92 2.09 -13.46
N LEU A 123 -9.10 1.11 -13.08
CA LEU A 123 -8.91 -0.15 -13.80
C LEU A 123 -9.55 -1.29 -13.00
N SER A 124 -10.02 -2.33 -13.69
CA SER A 124 -10.56 -3.50 -13.00
C SER A 124 -9.48 -4.32 -12.30
N ALA A 125 -9.78 -4.82 -11.10
CA ALA A 125 -8.82 -5.53 -10.25
C ALA A 125 -8.29 -6.81 -10.87
N ASP A 126 -9.15 -7.55 -11.56
CA ASP A 126 -8.87 -8.83 -12.24
C ASP A 126 -7.82 -8.70 -13.35
N THR A 127 -7.80 -7.55 -14.04
CA THR A 127 -6.85 -7.28 -15.14
C THR A 127 -5.66 -6.43 -14.69
N LEU A 128 -5.72 -5.81 -13.51
CA LEU A 128 -4.70 -4.89 -13.00
C LEU A 128 -3.31 -5.53 -12.98
N PHE A 129 -3.21 -6.79 -12.57
CA PHE A 129 -1.94 -7.53 -12.43
C PHE A 129 -1.49 -8.27 -13.70
N MET A 130 -2.13 -8.04 -14.85
CA MET A 130 -1.64 -8.59 -16.12
C MET A 130 -0.22 -8.10 -16.44
N LYS A 131 0.58 -8.95 -17.12
CA LYS A 131 1.99 -8.67 -17.47
C LYS A 131 2.18 -7.30 -18.15
N LYS A 132 1.25 -6.88 -19.00
CA LYS A 132 1.29 -5.57 -19.68
C LYS A 132 1.26 -4.39 -18.70
N ASN A 133 0.47 -4.49 -17.64
CA ASN A 133 0.31 -3.43 -16.64
C ASN A 133 1.51 -3.40 -15.68
N ILE A 134 2.03 -4.57 -15.28
CA ILE A 134 3.24 -4.67 -14.45
C ILE A 134 4.43 -3.99 -15.14
N LYS A 135 4.53 -4.06 -16.48
CA LYS A 135 5.58 -3.35 -17.25
C LYS A 135 5.32 -1.86 -17.43
N LYS A 136 4.06 -1.42 -17.29
CA LYS A 136 3.62 -0.04 -17.62
C LYS A 136 3.65 0.89 -16.41
N TYR A 137 3.33 0.41 -15.22
CA TYR A 137 3.15 1.21 -14.03
C TYR A 137 4.16 0.85 -12.94
N ASP A 138 4.38 1.78 -12.02
CA ASP A 138 5.31 1.61 -10.90
C ASP A 138 4.58 1.28 -9.60
N VAL A 139 3.35 1.78 -9.45
CA VAL A 139 2.54 1.59 -8.25
C VAL A 139 1.09 1.30 -8.62
N PHE A 140 0.55 0.20 -8.09
CA PHE A 140 -0.89 -0.06 -8.10
C PHE A 140 -1.54 0.40 -6.81
N ILE A 141 -2.68 1.06 -6.94
CA ILE A 141 -3.49 1.53 -5.81
C ILE A 141 -4.76 0.68 -5.74
N GLY A 142 -4.86 -0.13 -4.68
CA GLY A 142 -6.06 -0.90 -4.37
C GLY A 142 -6.97 -0.12 -3.43
N MET A 143 -8.27 -0.34 -3.49
CA MET A 143 -9.26 0.26 -2.60
C MET A 143 -9.25 -0.41 -1.21
N TYR A 144 -8.92 -1.70 -1.14
CA TYR A 144 -8.78 -2.47 0.10
C TYR A 144 -7.55 -3.38 0.08
N HIS A 145 -7.18 -3.89 1.26
CA HIS A 145 -5.96 -4.67 1.50
C HIS A 145 -5.79 -5.85 0.54
N ASP A 146 -6.73 -6.81 0.57
CA ASP A 146 -6.58 -8.06 -0.17
C ASP A 146 -6.72 -7.89 -1.70
N GLN A 147 -7.27 -6.77 -2.17
CA GLN A 147 -7.39 -6.44 -3.59
C GLN A 147 -6.03 -6.41 -4.29
N VAL A 148 -4.99 -6.01 -3.56
CA VAL A 148 -3.64 -5.84 -4.10
C VAL A 148 -2.58 -6.68 -3.38
N LEU A 149 -2.79 -7.00 -2.10
CA LEU A 149 -1.82 -7.80 -1.34
C LEU A 149 -1.89 -9.30 -1.69
N GLY A 150 -3.08 -9.83 -2.01
CA GLY A 150 -3.20 -11.21 -2.51
C GLY A 150 -2.41 -11.41 -3.82
N PRO A 151 -2.69 -10.62 -4.87
CA PRO A 151 -2.00 -10.75 -6.15
C PRO A 151 -0.49 -10.49 -6.09
N ILE A 152 -0.02 -9.46 -5.37
CA ILE A 152 1.43 -9.20 -5.29
C ILE A 152 2.17 -10.36 -4.60
N LYS A 153 1.58 -10.97 -3.56
CA LYS A 153 2.17 -12.13 -2.88
C LYS A 153 2.16 -13.38 -3.75
N ALA A 154 1.12 -13.58 -4.56
CA ALA A 154 1.09 -14.66 -5.53
C ALA A 154 2.19 -14.52 -6.60
N LEU A 155 2.49 -13.29 -7.02
CA LEU A 155 3.49 -13.03 -8.08
C LEU A 155 4.93 -13.02 -7.58
N PHE A 156 5.19 -12.51 -6.37
CA PHE A 156 6.55 -12.24 -5.87
C PHE A 156 6.88 -12.93 -4.54
N GLY A 157 5.94 -13.67 -3.96
CA GLY A 157 6.12 -14.34 -2.68
C GLY A 157 6.51 -13.36 -1.57
N PHE A 158 7.65 -13.61 -0.93
CA PHE A 158 8.22 -12.78 0.13
C PHE A 158 9.27 -11.78 -0.37
N ASN A 159 9.39 -11.58 -1.68
CA ASN A 159 10.33 -10.63 -2.27
C ASN A 159 9.75 -9.20 -2.28
N SER A 160 9.21 -8.77 -1.15
CA SER A 160 8.62 -7.44 -0.95
C SER A 160 8.91 -6.95 0.46
N ILE A 161 8.91 -5.64 0.63
CA ILE A 161 9.06 -4.98 1.93
C ILE A 161 7.85 -4.10 2.20
N ASN A 162 7.40 -4.07 3.45
CA ASN A 162 6.32 -3.19 3.86
C ASN A 162 6.90 -1.88 4.40
N ILE A 163 6.66 -0.79 3.67
CA ILE A 163 7.07 0.55 4.04
C ILE A 163 5.86 1.32 4.55
N THR A 164 5.97 1.86 5.76
CA THR A 164 5.03 2.86 6.28
C THR A 164 5.54 4.25 5.95
N LEU A 165 4.75 4.99 5.17
CA LEU A 165 4.98 6.39 4.81
C LEU A 165 4.04 7.31 5.60
N GLY A 166 4.31 8.62 5.56
CA GLY A 166 3.47 9.64 6.20
C GLY A 166 3.74 9.86 7.69
N LEU A 167 4.66 9.07 8.27
CA LEU A 167 5.30 9.34 9.56
C LEU A 167 6.44 10.37 9.37
N PRO A 168 6.94 11.03 10.44
CA PRO A 168 8.10 11.93 10.36
C PRO A 168 9.40 11.22 9.93
N PHE A 169 9.39 9.89 9.86
CA PHE A 169 10.48 9.04 9.37
C PHE A 169 9.93 7.93 8.47
N ILE A 170 10.77 7.35 7.61
CA ILE A 170 10.42 6.13 6.88
C ILE A 170 10.56 4.94 7.83
N ARG A 171 9.50 4.12 7.94
CA ARG A 171 9.57 2.86 8.67
C ARG A 171 9.45 1.70 7.68
N ILE A 172 10.48 0.86 7.64
CA ILE A 172 10.50 -0.36 6.83
C ILE A 172 10.31 -1.56 7.76
N SER A 173 9.49 -2.50 7.33
CA SER A 173 9.23 -3.74 8.04
C SER A 173 9.12 -4.90 7.06
N PRO A 174 9.54 -6.12 7.45
CA PRO A 174 9.28 -7.30 6.63
C PRO A 174 7.78 -7.52 6.42
N ASP A 175 7.38 -8.00 5.22
CA ASP A 175 5.97 -8.25 4.83
C ASP A 175 5.43 -9.60 5.35
N HIS A 176 6.05 -10.16 6.39
CA HIS A 176 5.57 -11.38 7.07
C HIS A 176 5.32 -11.10 8.55
N GLY A 177 4.27 -11.73 9.08
CA GLY A 177 3.96 -11.68 10.51
C GLY A 177 4.97 -12.45 11.36
N PRO A 178 4.89 -12.33 12.69
CA PRO A 178 5.65 -13.17 13.61
C PRO A 178 5.17 -14.60 13.43
N ASN A 179 5.92 -15.40 12.67
CA ASN A 179 5.56 -16.77 12.39
C ASN A 179 5.93 -17.62 13.62
N ASN A 180 5.10 -17.52 14.68
CA ASN A 180 5.33 -18.19 15.97
C ASN A 180 5.57 -19.71 15.82
N SER A 181 5.05 -20.32 14.74
CA SER A 181 5.26 -21.73 14.42
C SER A 181 6.71 -22.09 14.08
N MET A 182 7.54 -21.09 13.73
CA MET A 182 8.96 -21.23 13.37
C MET A 182 9.94 -20.84 14.49
N PHE A 183 9.45 -20.41 15.66
CA PHE A 183 10.33 -20.03 16.77
C PHE A 183 11.21 -21.21 17.19
N GLY A 184 12.53 -21.01 17.25
CA GLY A 184 13.50 -22.07 17.60
C GLY A 184 13.79 -23.10 16.49
N LYS A 185 13.22 -22.96 15.28
CA LYS A 185 13.36 -23.97 14.21
C LYS A 185 14.42 -23.63 13.14
N ASN A 186 15.04 -22.45 13.17
CA ASN A 186 16.00 -21.95 12.15
C ASN A 186 15.50 -22.04 10.68
N LYS A 187 14.19 -22.11 10.44
CA LYS A 187 13.57 -22.18 9.10
C LYS A 187 13.05 -20.84 8.58
N SER A 188 13.26 -19.75 9.32
CA SER A 188 12.82 -18.42 8.93
C SER A 188 13.56 -17.95 7.68
N ASN A 189 12.82 -17.47 6.68
CA ASN A 189 13.41 -16.91 5.46
C ASN A 189 13.87 -15.46 5.70
N PRO A 190 15.19 -15.16 5.70
CA PRO A 190 15.70 -13.82 6.02
C PRO A 190 15.55 -12.83 4.86
N LYS A 191 15.09 -13.27 3.67
CA LYS A 191 15.13 -12.47 2.45
C LYS A 191 14.45 -11.11 2.59
N SER A 192 13.27 -11.03 3.21
CA SER A 192 12.57 -9.76 3.40
C SER A 192 13.33 -8.77 4.32
N LEU A 193 14.14 -9.27 5.27
CA LEU A 193 15.02 -8.44 6.09
C LEU A 193 16.24 -7.94 5.28
N ILE A 194 16.85 -8.82 4.49
CA ILE A 194 17.96 -8.45 3.59
C ILE A 194 17.51 -7.39 2.59
N GLU A 195 16.35 -7.58 1.96
CA GLU A 195 15.75 -6.60 1.05
C GLU A 195 15.48 -5.26 1.76
N SER A 196 15.02 -5.30 3.03
CA SER A 196 14.80 -4.08 3.81
C SER A 196 16.10 -3.30 4.05
N LEU A 197 17.20 -4.00 4.38
CA LEU A 197 18.52 -3.39 4.59
C LEU A 197 19.14 -2.89 3.28
N SER A 198 18.99 -3.66 2.19
CA SER A 198 19.42 -3.26 0.85
C SER A 198 18.71 -1.99 0.39
N PHE A 199 17.38 -1.93 0.58
CA PHE A 199 16.59 -0.75 0.28
C PHE A 199 17.00 0.46 1.12
N LEU A 200 17.27 0.28 2.41
CA LEU A 200 17.77 1.36 3.28
C LEU A 200 19.09 1.96 2.78
N LYS A 201 20.02 1.13 2.31
CA LYS A 201 21.27 1.60 1.70
C LYS A 201 21.00 2.40 0.43
N LYS A 202 20.13 1.88 -0.45
CA LYS A 202 19.74 2.53 -1.72
C LYS A 202 19.18 3.94 -1.51
N ILE A 203 18.28 4.13 -0.56
CA ILE A 203 17.65 5.45 -0.32
C ILE A 203 18.52 6.44 0.46
N ARG A 204 19.61 5.97 1.09
CA ARG A 204 20.58 6.83 1.81
C ARG A 204 21.70 7.34 0.90
N ALA A 205 21.96 6.65 -0.20
CA ALA A 205 22.95 7.03 -1.20
C ALA A 205 22.42 8.06 -2.22
N ASN A 206 21.10 8.27 -2.26
CA ASN A 206 20.41 9.27 -3.08
C ASN A 206 20.07 10.50 -2.23
#